data_AF-A0A0L0ELI5-F1
#
_entry.id   AF-A0A0L0ELI5-F1
#
_cell.length_a   1.000
_cell.length_b   1.000
_cell.length_c   1.000
_cell.angle_alpha   90.00
_cell.angle_beta   90.00
_cell.angle_gamma   90.00
#
_symmetry.space_group_name_H-M   'P 1'
#
loop_
_entity.id
_entity.type
_entity.pdbx_description
1 polymer ?
#
loop_
_entity_poly.entity_id
_entity_poly.type
_entity_poly.pdbx_seq_one_letter_code
_entity_poly.pdbx_strand_id
1 'polypeptide(L)'
;TQPVSTGLTWRKLLLLGLAILIPVEMGLTLIEALSRSWLLAGLYGVVIVSALAVLGKFCWSEVRALGRLKKLQQQRTGAQRLMSSNQIGEAQAWLKPLLKQHDPHQVSQFMATVQPHFTDQEVLALYDATLLKDLDEQARALIAQFASTSALMVAISPMAITDMLAVLWRGVTLIERLSQLYGIKLGYRSRIELYRLLLKQIVFVGASELLSDLAATSLGAELLGKLSARSAQGLSAGVFTARLGYKAMDLCRPIPAKAPAAGYLSQTARQLANLLIRQSSDKSEETNKK
;
A
#
# COMPACT_ATOMS: atom_id res chain seq x y z
N THR A 1 -5.64 -29.50 -7.78
CA THR A 1 -5.40 -29.78 -6.36
C THR A 1 -3.89 -29.81 -6.12
N GLN A 2 -3.33 -28.75 -5.54
CA GLN A 2 -1.89 -28.63 -5.26
C GLN A 2 -1.62 -29.12 -3.82
N PRO A 3 -0.63 -30.00 -3.57
CA PRO A 3 -0.38 -30.52 -2.24
C PRO A 3 0.35 -29.47 -1.39
N VAL A 4 -0.27 -29.06 -0.29
CA VAL A 4 0.39 -28.23 0.72
C VAL A 4 1.28 -29.14 1.55
N SER A 5 2.58 -29.24 1.22
CA SER A 5 3.54 -29.94 2.07
C SER A 5 3.80 -29.12 3.33
N THR A 6 3.13 -29.49 4.41
CA THR A 6 3.41 -29.03 5.78
C THR A 6 4.66 -29.72 6.31
N GLY A 7 5.81 -29.54 5.64
CA GLY A 7 7.11 -29.93 6.16
C GLY A 7 7.54 -28.94 7.24
N LEU A 8 7.93 -29.44 8.41
CA LEU A 8 8.57 -28.64 9.45
C LEU A 8 9.95 -28.21 8.93
N THR A 9 10.00 -27.05 8.27
CA THR A 9 11.23 -26.52 7.68
C THR A 9 12.29 -26.32 8.77
N TRP A 10 13.57 -26.60 8.48
CA TRP A 10 14.69 -26.47 9.43
C TRP A 10 14.74 -25.10 10.15
N ARG A 11 14.25 -24.05 9.47
CA ARG A 11 14.03 -22.71 10.05
C ARG A 11 13.05 -22.71 11.24
N LYS A 12 11.96 -23.50 11.20
CA LYS A 12 11.00 -23.64 12.30
C LYS A 12 11.60 -24.38 13.50
N LEU A 13 12.44 -25.39 13.27
CA LEU A 13 13.17 -26.12 14.32
C LEU A 13 14.19 -25.22 15.03
N LEU A 14 14.96 -24.43 14.27
CA LEU A 14 15.87 -23.43 14.84
C LEU A 14 15.13 -22.37 15.66
N LEU A 15 13.99 -21.89 15.16
CA LEU A 15 13.17 -20.92 15.89
C LEU A 15 12.58 -21.51 17.17
N LEU A 16 12.15 -22.77 17.15
CA LEU A 16 11.67 -23.49 18.34
C LEU A 16 12.79 -23.68 19.38
N GLY A 17 13.98 -24.08 18.94
CA GLY A 17 15.15 -24.20 19.82
C GLY A 17 15.52 -22.87 20.47
N LEU A 18 15.57 -21.79 19.68
CA LEU A 18 15.84 -20.44 20.17
C LEU A 18 14.77 -19.95 21.16
N ALA A 19 13.49 -20.24 20.87
CA ALA A 19 12.37 -19.86 21.73
C ALA A 19 12.38 -20.56 23.09
N ILE A 20 13.04 -21.72 23.21
CA ILE A 20 13.21 -22.46 24.46
C ILE A 20 14.50 -22.02 25.16
N LEU A 21 15.60 -21.84 24.41
CA LEU A 21 16.91 -21.51 24.96
C LEU A 21 16.92 -20.14 25.65
N ILE A 22 16.33 -19.12 25.01
CA ILE A 22 16.30 -17.75 25.54
C ILE A 22 15.65 -17.67 26.93
N PRO A 23 14.43 -18.19 27.18
CA PRO A 23 13.81 -18.11 28.49
C PRO A 23 14.54 -18.96 29.55
N VAL A 24 15.19 -20.05 29.16
CA VAL A 24 16.01 -20.86 30.08
C VAL A 24 17.23 -20.08 30.54
N GLU A 25 17.99 -19.48 29.62
CA GLU A 25 19.15 -18.63 29.95
C GLU A 25 18.74 -17.39 30.76
N MET A 26 17.59 -16.77 30.43
CA MET A 26 17.06 -15.66 31.24
C MET A 26 16.68 -16.08 32.66
N GLY A 27 16.16 -17.30 32.85
CA GLY A 27 15.86 -17.84 34.17
C GLY A 27 17.12 -18.12 34.98
N LEU A 28 18.12 -18.75 34.36
CA LEU A 28 19.39 -19.08 35.02
C LEU A 28 20.16 -17.82 35.44
N THR A 29 20.27 -16.84 34.53
CA THR A 29 20.93 -15.56 34.82
C THR A 29 20.22 -14.76 35.92
N LEU A 30 18.89 -14.84 36.02
CA LEU A 30 18.12 -14.17 37.08
C LEU A 30 18.35 -14.83 38.45
N ILE A 31 18.42 -16.16 38.51
CA ILE A 31 18.72 -16.93 39.74
C ILE A 31 20.15 -16.61 40.20
N GLU A 32 21.11 -16.59 39.28
CA GLU A 32 22.50 -16.27 39.58
C GLU A 32 22.67 -14.82 40.05
N ALA A 33 21.98 -13.87 39.41
CA ALA A 33 21.96 -12.47 39.84
C ALA A 33 21.37 -12.29 41.25
N LEU A 34 20.31 -13.03 41.59
CA LEU A 34 19.67 -13.00 42.91
C LEU A 34 20.60 -13.52 44.01
N SER A 35 21.43 -14.51 43.69
CA SER A 35 22.42 -15.06 44.61
C SER A 35 23.59 -14.10 44.92
N ARG A 36 23.93 -13.21 43.97
CA ARG A 36 25.05 -12.26 44.11
C ARG A 36 24.65 -10.96 44.79
N SER A 37 23.56 -10.32 44.34
CA SER A 37 23.01 -9.14 45.00
C SER A 37 21.58 -8.86 44.56
N TRP A 38 20.75 -8.45 45.51
CA TRP A 38 19.34 -8.14 45.25
C TRP A 38 19.16 -6.99 44.25
N LEU A 39 20.09 -6.03 44.24
CA LEU A 39 20.08 -4.85 43.35
C LEU A 39 20.34 -5.22 41.88
N LEU A 40 21.29 -6.13 41.62
CA LEU A 40 21.55 -6.63 40.26
C LEU A 40 20.36 -7.44 39.74
N ALA A 41 19.76 -8.28 40.59
CA ALA A 41 18.56 -9.03 40.24
C ALA A 41 17.38 -8.11 39.90
N GLY A 42 17.20 -7.01 40.65
CA GLY A 42 16.22 -5.98 40.34
C GLY A 42 16.43 -5.33 38.97
N LEU A 43 17.67 -4.97 38.63
CA LEU A 43 18.02 -4.38 37.34
C LEU A 43 17.73 -5.36 36.17
N TYR A 44 18.21 -6.60 36.27
CA TYR A 44 17.96 -7.62 35.25
C TYR A 44 16.47 -7.95 35.12
N GLY A 45 15.74 -8.02 36.24
CA GLY A 45 14.30 -8.21 36.26
C GLY A 45 13.56 -7.11 35.49
N VAL A 46 13.92 -5.84 35.71
CA VAL A 46 13.33 -4.70 34.97
C VAL A 46 13.62 -4.80 33.48
N VAL A 47 14.85 -5.13 33.08
CA VAL A 47 15.22 -5.28 31.66
C VAL A 47 14.42 -6.41 31.00
N ILE A 48 14.34 -7.59 31.65
CA ILE A 48 13.60 -8.75 31.15
C ILE A 48 12.10 -8.44 31.02
N VAL A 49 11.49 -7.86 32.05
CA VAL A 49 10.07 -7.49 32.02
C VAL A 49 9.81 -6.43 30.95
N SER A 50 10.69 -5.44 30.77
CA SER A 50 10.55 -4.44 29.72
C SER A 50 10.65 -5.07 28.31
N ALA A 51 11.59 -6.00 28.11
CA ALA A 51 11.77 -6.70 26.85
C ALA A 51 10.56 -7.60 26.54
N LEU A 52 10.06 -8.33 27.53
CA LEU A 52 8.84 -9.14 27.42
C LEU A 52 7.60 -8.29 27.16
N ALA A 53 7.48 -7.11 27.78
CA ALA A 53 6.37 -6.19 27.53
C ALA A 53 6.41 -5.65 26.09
N VAL A 54 7.59 -5.29 25.56
CA VAL A 54 7.77 -4.86 24.17
C VAL A 54 7.47 -6.00 23.19
N LEU A 55 7.98 -7.20 23.45
CA LEU A 55 7.71 -8.40 22.65
C LEU A 55 6.23 -8.81 22.70
N GLY A 56 5.61 -8.80 23.87
CA GLY A 56 4.19 -9.11 24.05
C GLY A 56 3.29 -8.10 23.32
N LYS A 57 3.60 -6.81 23.43
CA LYS A 57 2.97 -5.74 22.64
C LYS A 57 3.22 -5.93 21.14
N PHE A 58 4.33 -6.58 20.75
CA PHE A 58 4.65 -6.88 19.37
C PHE A 58 3.89 -8.08 18.79
N CYS A 59 3.79 -9.16 19.56
CA CYS A 59 3.06 -10.37 19.16
C CYS A 59 1.55 -10.17 19.16
N TRP A 60 0.98 -9.59 20.23
CA TRP A 60 -0.48 -9.40 20.38
C TRP A 60 -1.10 -8.74 19.16
N SER A 61 -0.40 -7.74 18.69
CA SER A 61 -0.81 -6.87 17.63
C SER A 61 -0.57 -7.42 16.23
N GLU A 62 0.37 -8.37 16.08
CA GLU A 62 0.56 -9.16 14.87
C GLU A 62 -0.67 -10.05 14.68
N VAL A 63 -1.13 -10.71 15.76
CA VAL A 63 -2.36 -11.51 15.77
C VAL A 63 -3.58 -10.64 15.41
N ARG A 64 -3.68 -9.42 15.96
CA ARG A 64 -4.73 -8.47 15.53
C ARG A 64 -4.60 -8.03 14.07
N ALA A 65 -3.38 -7.97 13.52
CA ALA A 65 -3.14 -7.57 12.12
C ALA A 65 -3.58 -8.67 11.15
N LEU A 66 -3.18 -9.92 11.42
CA LEU A 66 -3.57 -11.11 10.67
C LEU A 66 -5.09 -11.32 10.68
N GLY A 67 -5.74 -11.12 11.83
CA GLY A 67 -7.21 -11.22 11.94
C GLY A 67 -7.96 -10.21 11.06
N ARG A 68 -7.39 -9.00 10.84
CA ARG A 68 -7.98 -8.00 9.95
C ARG A 68 -7.73 -8.30 8.47
N LEU A 69 -6.55 -8.79 8.13
CA LEU A 69 -6.25 -9.25 6.77
C LEU A 69 -7.22 -10.37 6.36
N LYS A 70 -7.49 -11.31 7.27
CA LYS A 70 -8.47 -12.39 7.06
C LYS A 70 -9.89 -11.85 6.82
N LYS A 71 -10.32 -10.81 7.53
CA LYS A 71 -11.62 -10.16 7.30
C LYS A 71 -11.70 -9.48 5.92
N LEU A 72 -10.65 -8.76 5.52
CA LEU A 72 -10.57 -8.15 4.17
C LEU A 72 -10.60 -9.22 3.08
N GLN A 73 -9.89 -10.32 3.28
CA GLN A 73 -9.89 -11.44 2.35
C GLN A 73 -11.28 -12.10 2.26
N GLN A 74 -11.96 -12.32 3.39
CA GLN A 74 -13.33 -12.82 3.42
C GLN A 74 -14.31 -11.88 2.70
N GLN A 75 -14.17 -10.57 2.88
CA GLN A 75 -15.00 -9.58 2.17
C GLN A 75 -14.76 -9.64 0.65
N ARG A 76 -13.51 -9.77 0.21
CA ARG A 76 -13.18 -9.94 -1.21
C ARG A 76 -13.73 -11.23 -1.80
N THR A 77 -13.62 -12.34 -1.09
CA THR A 77 -14.19 -13.62 -1.54
C THR A 77 -15.72 -13.54 -1.65
N GLY A 78 -16.38 -12.84 -0.72
CA GLY A 78 -17.81 -12.55 -0.79
C GLY A 78 -18.18 -11.71 -2.02
N ALA A 79 -17.45 -10.62 -2.28
CA ALA A 79 -17.65 -9.80 -3.47
C ALA A 79 -17.44 -10.60 -4.76
N GLN A 80 -16.39 -11.42 -4.83
CA GLN A 80 -16.09 -12.24 -6.01
C GLN A 80 -17.17 -13.29 -6.27
N ARG A 81 -17.73 -13.91 -5.22
CA ARG A 81 -18.88 -14.81 -5.33
C ARG A 81 -20.10 -14.09 -5.91
N LEU A 82 -20.40 -12.90 -5.39
CA LEU A 82 -21.55 -12.09 -5.82
C LEU A 82 -21.38 -11.57 -7.27
N MET A 83 -20.16 -11.25 -7.68
CA MET A 83 -19.86 -10.87 -9.07
C MET A 83 -20.06 -12.01 -10.08
N SER A 84 -20.04 -13.27 -9.64
CA SER A 84 -20.35 -14.45 -10.45
C SER A 84 -21.73 -15.04 -10.17
N SER A 85 -22.51 -14.41 -9.28
CA SER A 85 -23.83 -14.90 -8.86
C SER A 85 -24.91 -14.31 -9.75
N ASN A 86 -25.83 -15.16 -10.21
CA ASN A 86 -27.06 -14.75 -10.87
C ASN A 86 -28.25 -14.65 -9.89
N GLN A 87 -27.99 -14.71 -8.59
CA GLN A 87 -29.00 -14.55 -7.54
C GLN A 87 -29.37 -13.08 -7.37
N ILE A 88 -30.50 -12.82 -6.70
CA ILE A 88 -31.05 -11.49 -6.49
C ILE A 88 -31.14 -11.25 -4.98
N GLY A 89 -30.57 -10.13 -4.53
CA GLY A 89 -30.79 -9.56 -3.19
C GLY A 89 -29.64 -9.73 -2.20
N GLU A 90 -28.68 -10.63 -2.42
CA GLU A 90 -27.52 -10.77 -1.53
C GLU A 90 -26.57 -9.58 -1.63
N ALA A 91 -26.42 -8.98 -2.81
CA ALA A 91 -25.55 -7.84 -3.04
C ALA A 91 -25.94 -6.61 -2.20
N GLN A 92 -27.25 -6.32 -2.08
CA GLN A 92 -27.73 -5.16 -1.33
C GLN A 92 -27.41 -5.27 0.17
N ALA A 93 -27.59 -6.47 0.74
CA ALA A 93 -27.24 -6.74 2.14
C ALA A 93 -25.73 -6.60 2.39
N TRP A 94 -24.91 -7.05 1.44
CA TRP A 94 -23.46 -6.93 1.49
C TRP A 94 -22.98 -5.47 1.33
N LEU A 95 -23.65 -4.68 0.48
CA LEU A 95 -23.36 -3.26 0.23
C LEU A 95 -23.76 -2.32 1.37
N LYS A 96 -24.79 -2.67 2.15
CA LYS A 96 -25.31 -1.86 3.27
C LYS A 96 -24.23 -1.25 4.20
N PRO A 97 -23.22 -1.99 4.70
CA PRO A 97 -22.15 -1.40 5.52
C PRO A 97 -21.20 -0.45 4.75
N LEU A 98 -21.05 -0.62 3.43
CA LEU A 98 -20.23 0.23 2.58
C LEU A 98 -20.95 1.54 2.23
N LEU A 99 -22.25 1.46 1.93
CA LEU A 99 -23.09 2.62 1.62
C LEU A 99 -23.16 3.63 2.76
N LYS A 100 -23.02 3.19 4.02
CA LYS A 100 -22.95 4.10 5.19
C LYS A 100 -21.74 5.05 5.19
N GLN A 101 -20.73 4.78 4.36
CA GLN A 101 -19.51 5.56 4.27
C GLN A 101 -19.58 6.62 3.17
N HIS A 102 -20.58 6.53 2.30
CA HIS A 102 -20.80 7.44 1.18
C HIS A 102 -21.78 8.55 1.56
N ASP A 103 -21.81 9.61 0.76
CA ASP A 103 -22.76 10.71 0.92
C ASP A 103 -24.21 10.19 0.77
N PRO A 104 -25.10 10.44 1.75
CA PRO A 104 -26.51 10.05 1.68
C PRO A 104 -27.20 10.43 0.37
N HIS A 105 -26.84 11.56 -0.25
CA HIS A 105 -27.43 11.98 -1.51
C HIS A 105 -27.03 11.04 -2.66
N GLN A 106 -25.75 10.72 -2.81
CA GLN A 106 -25.29 9.77 -3.84
C GLN A 106 -25.83 8.35 -3.62
N VAL A 107 -25.93 7.93 -2.35
CA VAL A 107 -26.53 6.62 -1.99
C VAL A 107 -28.00 6.57 -2.37
N SER A 108 -28.75 7.66 -2.19
CA SER A 108 -30.16 7.73 -2.58
C SER A 108 -30.37 7.59 -4.09
N GLN A 109 -29.51 8.25 -4.89
CA GLN A 109 -29.55 8.14 -6.36
C GLN A 109 -29.19 6.73 -6.83
N PHE A 110 -28.17 6.12 -6.21
CA PHE A 110 -27.82 4.73 -6.49
C PHE A 110 -28.98 3.78 -6.17
N MET A 111 -29.57 3.88 -4.97
CA MET A 111 -30.72 3.06 -4.57
C MET A 111 -31.94 3.26 -5.47
N ALA A 112 -32.19 4.47 -5.95
CA ALA A 112 -33.28 4.75 -6.89
C ALA A 112 -33.07 4.09 -8.27
N THR A 113 -31.82 3.81 -8.64
CA THR A 113 -31.46 3.16 -9.90
C THR A 113 -31.52 1.62 -9.79
N VAL A 114 -31.45 1.06 -8.58
CA VAL A 114 -31.49 -0.38 -8.35
C VAL A 114 -32.91 -0.90 -8.54
N GLN A 115 -33.09 -1.78 -9.53
CA GLN A 115 -34.39 -2.39 -9.84
C GLN A 115 -34.55 -3.77 -9.16
N PRO A 116 -35.79 -4.22 -8.86
CA PRO A 116 -36.02 -5.49 -8.17
C PRO A 116 -35.54 -6.75 -8.92
N HIS A 117 -35.36 -6.66 -10.24
CA HIS A 117 -34.91 -7.76 -11.08
C HIS A 117 -33.40 -7.80 -11.30
N PHE A 118 -32.65 -6.83 -10.75
CA PHE A 118 -31.19 -6.81 -10.91
C PHE A 118 -30.56 -7.96 -10.14
N THR A 119 -29.72 -8.70 -10.83
CA THR A 119 -28.84 -9.71 -10.26
C THR A 119 -27.79 -9.08 -9.35
N ASP A 120 -27.22 -9.87 -8.45
CA ASP A 120 -26.14 -9.42 -7.56
C ASP A 120 -24.95 -8.85 -8.34
N GLN A 121 -24.63 -9.43 -9.50
CA GLN A 121 -23.61 -8.94 -10.41
C GLN A 121 -23.94 -7.56 -10.97
N GLU A 122 -25.18 -7.32 -11.40
CA GLU A 122 -25.62 -6.03 -11.96
C GLU A 122 -25.65 -4.94 -10.89
N VAL A 123 -26.11 -5.26 -9.68
CA VAL A 123 -26.08 -4.31 -8.54
C VAL A 123 -24.64 -3.91 -8.21
N LEU A 124 -23.70 -4.87 -8.19
CA LEU A 124 -22.29 -4.58 -7.96
C LEU A 124 -21.65 -3.81 -9.11
N ALA A 125 -22.01 -4.12 -10.36
CA ALA A 125 -21.53 -3.38 -11.53
C ALA A 125 -22.04 -1.94 -11.55
N LEU A 126 -23.28 -1.71 -11.11
CA LEU A 126 -23.85 -0.37 -10.96
C LEU A 126 -23.13 0.41 -9.86
N TYR A 127 -22.84 -0.21 -8.72
CA TYR A 127 -22.07 0.40 -7.64
C TYR A 127 -20.65 0.79 -8.11
N ASP A 128 -20.00 -0.10 -8.87
CA ASP A 128 -18.68 0.10 -9.47
C ASP A 128 -18.65 1.32 -10.41
N ALA A 129 -19.70 1.47 -11.24
CA ALA A 129 -19.78 2.51 -12.25
C ALA A 129 -20.24 3.88 -11.74
N THR A 130 -20.86 3.94 -10.55
CA THR A 130 -21.44 5.15 -9.96
C THR A 130 -20.62 5.63 -8.77
N LEU A 131 -20.91 5.11 -7.58
CA LEU A 131 -20.31 5.53 -6.31
C LEU A 131 -18.80 5.29 -6.24
N LEU A 132 -18.34 4.14 -6.75
CA LEU A 132 -16.93 3.79 -6.65
C LEU A 132 -16.06 4.57 -7.65
N LYS A 133 -16.63 4.98 -8.78
CA LYS A 133 -15.95 5.76 -9.82
C LYS A 133 -15.47 7.12 -9.31
N ASP A 134 -16.32 7.83 -8.55
CA ASP A 134 -15.98 9.14 -7.99
C ASP A 134 -14.83 9.05 -6.98
N LEU A 135 -14.83 8.00 -6.13
CA LEU A 135 -13.72 7.71 -5.22
C LEU A 135 -12.44 7.33 -5.98
N ASP A 136 -12.56 6.52 -7.03
CA ASP A 136 -11.44 6.12 -7.87
C ASP A 136 -10.80 7.36 -8.55
N GLU A 137 -11.60 8.34 -8.98
CA GLU A 137 -11.12 9.61 -9.54
C GLU A 137 -10.37 10.46 -8.51
N GLN A 138 -10.91 10.62 -7.30
CA GLN A 138 -10.24 11.33 -6.22
C GLN A 138 -8.92 10.66 -5.81
N ALA A 139 -8.91 9.32 -5.75
CA ALA A 139 -7.71 8.54 -5.47
C ALA A 139 -6.63 8.76 -6.52
N ARG A 140 -7.01 8.76 -7.81
CA ARG A 140 -6.09 9.03 -8.93
C ARG A 140 -5.48 10.42 -8.86
N ALA A 141 -6.30 11.45 -8.61
CA ALA A 141 -5.83 12.82 -8.46
C ALA A 141 -4.83 12.95 -7.31
N LEU A 142 -5.13 12.32 -6.16
CA LEU A 142 -4.25 12.28 -5.00
C LEU A 142 -2.91 11.59 -5.33
N ILE A 143 -2.94 10.43 -5.99
CA ILE A 143 -1.73 9.71 -6.40
C ILE A 143 -0.88 10.56 -7.36
N ALA A 144 -1.49 11.19 -8.36
CA ALA A 144 -0.80 12.05 -9.33
C ALA A 144 -0.15 13.27 -8.66
N GLN A 145 -0.83 13.88 -7.69
CA GLN A 145 -0.27 14.98 -6.90
C GLN A 145 0.95 14.52 -6.10
N PHE A 146 0.83 13.41 -5.37
CA PHE A 146 1.93 12.90 -4.56
C PHE A 146 3.14 12.45 -5.38
N ALA A 147 2.88 11.82 -6.53
CA ALA A 147 3.90 11.42 -7.48
C ALA A 147 4.63 12.62 -8.09
N SER A 148 3.89 13.65 -8.50
CA SER A 148 4.45 14.88 -9.08
C SER A 148 5.35 15.62 -8.10
N THR A 149 4.90 15.83 -6.85
CA THR A 149 5.75 16.49 -5.85
C THR A 149 7.00 15.66 -5.53
N SER A 150 6.88 14.33 -5.47
CA SER A 150 8.03 13.46 -5.18
C SER A 150 9.04 13.49 -6.33
N ALA A 151 8.56 13.52 -7.57
CA ALA A 151 9.42 13.66 -8.74
C ALA A 151 10.17 14.99 -8.78
N LEU A 152 9.45 16.09 -8.55
CA LEU A 152 10.03 17.44 -8.52
C LEU A 152 11.04 17.58 -7.39
N MET A 153 10.72 17.10 -6.19
CA MET A 153 11.60 17.19 -5.02
C MET A 153 12.94 16.48 -5.29
N VAL A 154 12.91 15.25 -5.80
CA VAL A 154 14.13 14.49 -6.14
C VAL A 154 14.89 15.14 -7.30
N ALA A 155 14.20 15.70 -8.30
CA ALA A 155 14.85 16.38 -9.42
C ALA A 155 15.57 17.67 -9.01
N ILE A 156 15.06 18.38 -8.00
CA ILE A 156 15.62 19.65 -7.50
C ILE A 156 16.71 19.41 -6.46
N SER A 157 16.64 18.31 -5.70
CA SER A 157 17.40 18.18 -4.46
C SER A 157 18.89 17.86 -4.65
N PRO A 158 19.75 18.46 -3.81
CA PRO A 158 21.18 18.15 -3.77
C PRO A 158 21.55 16.95 -2.86
N MET A 159 20.65 16.46 -1.99
CA MET A 159 20.98 15.46 -0.96
C MET A 159 20.15 14.17 -1.07
N ALA A 160 20.75 13.14 -1.67
CA ALA A 160 20.09 11.86 -1.99
C ALA A 160 19.45 11.10 -0.79
N ILE A 161 20.01 11.21 0.42
CA ILE A 161 19.49 10.50 1.61
C ILE A 161 18.20 11.15 2.11
N THR A 162 18.19 12.49 2.18
CA THR A 162 17.01 13.27 2.60
C THR A 162 15.85 13.04 1.64
N ASP A 163 16.16 12.95 0.34
CA ASP A 163 15.19 12.67 -0.70
C ASP A 163 14.55 11.30 -0.57
N MET A 164 15.35 10.27 -0.30
CA MET A 164 14.84 8.91 -0.14
C MET A 164 13.92 8.81 1.09
N LEU A 165 14.28 9.45 2.21
CA LEU A 165 13.43 9.52 3.40
C LEU A 165 12.14 10.31 3.14
N ALA A 166 12.23 11.44 2.44
CA ALA A 166 11.07 12.26 2.10
C ALA A 166 10.08 11.52 1.18
N VAL A 167 10.58 10.81 0.16
CA VAL A 167 9.78 9.96 -0.74
C VAL A 167 9.10 8.84 0.04
N LEU A 168 9.82 8.17 0.94
CA LEU A 168 9.26 7.11 1.79
C LEU A 168 8.16 7.63 2.71
N TRP A 169 8.40 8.74 3.42
CA TRP A 169 7.41 9.37 4.30
C TRP A 169 6.14 9.79 3.54
N ARG A 170 6.31 10.37 2.35
CA ARG A 170 5.20 10.75 1.47
C ARG A 170 4.44 9.53 0.96
N GLY A 171 5.12 8.44 0.64
CA GLY A 171 4.50 7.17 0.29
C GLY A 171 3.61 6.64 1.43
N VAL A 172 4.07 6.70 2.68
CA VAL A 172 3.26 6.35 3.85
C VAL A 172 2.05 7.28 3.97
N THR A 173 2.26 8.59 3.88
CA THR A 173 1.19 9.60 3.98
C THR A 173 0.12 9.42 2.88
N LEU A 174 0.54 9.10 1.65
CA LEU A 174 -0.35 8.83 0.52
C LEU A 174 -1.28 7.66 0.84
N ILE A 175 -0.74 6.57 1.39
CA ILE A 175 -1.56 5.39 1.70
C ILE A 175 -2.53 5.68 2.85
N GLU A 176 -2.13 6.50 3.82
CA GLU A 176 -3.05 6.93 4.87
C GLU A 176 -4.22 7.72 4.31
N ARG A 177 -3.95 8.70 3.43
CA ARG A 177 -5.00 9.48 2.76
C ARG A 177 -5.89 8.61 1.86
N LEU A 178 -5.32 7.65 1.13
CA LEU A 178 -6.10 6.67 0.36
C LEU A 178 -7.00 5.83 1.26
N SER A 179 -6.49 5.34 2.39
CA SER A 179 -7.28 4.53 3.31
C SER A 179 -8.45 5.31 3.93
N GLN A 180 -8.24 6.59 4.22
CA GLN A 180 -9.28 7.49 4.70
C GLN A 180 -10.33 7.76 3.62
N LEU A 181 -9.89 7.98 2.38
CA LEU A 181 -10.77 8.19 1.22
C LEU A 181 -11.72 7.00 0.99
N TYR A 182 -11.21 5.76 1.08
CA TYR A 182 -12.03 4.55 0.96
C TYR A 182 -12.74 4.14 2.25
N GLY A 183 -12.67 4.95 3.32
CA GLY A 183 -13.31 4.67 4.61
C GLY A 183 -12.76 3.45 5.36
N ILE A 184 -11.64 2.88 4.91
CA ILE A 184 -11.00 1.75 5.59
C ILE A 184 -10.20 2.29 6.76
N LYS A 185 -10.71 2.04 7.98
CA LYS A 185 -9.95 2.21 9.21
C LYS A 185 -8.86 1.13 9.31
N LEU A 186 -7.78 1.27 8.54
CA LEU A 186 -6.60 0.42 8.67
C LEU A 186 -6.02 0.65 10.07
N GLY A 187 -5.96 -0.38 10.91
CA GLY A 187 -5.19 -0.33 12.15
C GLY A 187 -3.68 -0.25 11.85
N TYR A 188 -2.92 0.46 12.69
CA TYR A 188 -1.48 0.79 12.50
C TYR A 188 -0.60 -0.36 11.96
N ARG A 189 -0.83 -1.61 12.37
CA ARG A 189 -0.03 -2.77 11.90
C ARG A 189 -0.46 -3.38 10.57
N SER A 190 -1.75 -3.38 10.28
CA SER A 190 -2.22 -3.82 8.96
C SER A 190 -1.72 -2.88 7.86
N ARG A 191 -1.44 -1.61 8.19
CA ARG A 191 -0.76 -0.64 7.30
C ARG A 191 0.69 -1.05 7.01
N ILE A 192 1.46 -1.36 8.05
CA ILE A 192 2.89 -1.75 7.94
C ILE A 192 3.05 -3.05 7.13
N GLU A 193 2.15 -4.01 7.32
CA GLU A 193 2.20 -5.26 6.57
C GLU A 193 1.77 -5.07 5.11
N LEU A 194 0.79 -4.19 4.84
CA LEU A 194 0.46 -3.72 3.50
C LEU A 194 1.69 -3.11 2.83
N TYR A 195 2.40 -2.21 3.52
CA TYR A 195 3.62 -1.58 3.01
C TYR A 195 4.69 -2.62 2.68
N ARG A 196 4.92 -3.60 3.55
CA ARG A 196 5.91 -4.66 3.34
C ARG A 196 5.55 -5.55 2.14
N LEU A 197 4.27 -5.85 1.95
CA LEU A 197 3.78 -6.68 0.84
C LEU A 197 3.84 -5.93 -0.50
N LEU A 198 3.49 -4.65 -0.49
CA LEU A 198 3.61 -3.73 -1.63
C LEU A 198 5.07 -3.55 -2.08
N LEU A 199 5.99 -3.31 -1.14
CA LEU A 199 7.42 -3.14 -1.44
C LEU A 199 8.02 -4.40 -2.10
N LYS A 200 7.68 -5.60 -1.60
CA LYS A 200 8.15 -6.86 -2.17
C LYS A 200 7.64 -7.09 -3.60
N GLN A 201 6.37 -6.78 -3.88
CA GLN A 201 5.81 -6.92 -5.22
C GLN A 201 6.38 -5.90 -6.22
N ILE A 202 6.65 -4.67 -5.78
CA ILE A 202 7.17 -3.60 -6.65
C ILE A 202 8.61 -3.88 -7.10
N VAL A 203 9.47 -4.36 -6.20
CA VAL A 203 10.87 -4.68 -6.52
C VAL A 203 10.95 -5.83 -7.55
N PHE A 204 10.01 -6.77 -7.52
CA PHE A 204 10.03 -7.95 -8.38
C PHE A 204 9.31 -7.76 -9.72
N VAL A 205 8.32 -6.85 -9.79
CA VAL A 205 7.41 -6.71 -10.95
C VAL A 205 7.70 -5.48 -11.82
N GLY A 206 8.80 -4.75 -11.59
CA GLY A 206 9.50 -4.14 -12.73
C GLY A 206 9.36 -2.64 -13.01
N ALA A 207 10.46 -2.12 -13.55
CA ALA A 207 10.49 -0.89 -14.33
C ALA A 207 10.35 -1.19 -15.84
N SER A 208 10.55 -2.45 -16.26
CA SER A 208 10.75 -2.81 -17.67
C SER A 208 9.51 -2.62 -18.55
N GLU A 209 8.31 -2.92 -18.05
CA GLU A 209 7.05 -2.82 -18.82
C GLU A 209 6.65 -1.37 -19.12
N LEU A 210 6.86 -0.46 -18.16
CA LEU A 210 6.66 0.97 -18.42
C LEU A 210 7.74 1.53 -19.32
N LEU A 211 8.99 1.08 -19.13
CA LEU A 211 10.12 1.59 -19.91
C LEU A 211 9.94 1.24 -21.39
N SER A 212 9.44 0.04 -21.72
CA SER A 212 9.13 -0.32 -23.11
C SER A 212 8.02 0.54 -23.71
N ASP A 213 6.93 0.77 -22.97
CA ASP A 213 5.79 1.57 -23.45
C ASP A 213 6.13 3.05 -23.62
N LEU A 214 7.01 3.60 -22.77
CA LEU A 214 7.50 4.97 -22.89
C LEU A 214 8.56 5.08 -24.00
N ALA A 215 9.48 4.13 -24.09
CA ALA A 215 10.52 4.11 -25.11
C ALA A 215 9.94 3.95 -26.54
N ALA A 216 8.85 3.21 -26.69
CA ALA A 216 8.17 3.02 -27.97
C ALA A 216 7.37 4.24 -28.46
N THR A 217 7.22 5.28 -27.63
CA THR A 217 6.48 6.50 -28.00
C THR A 217 7.41 7.62 -28.43
N SER A 218 6.90 8.58 -29.22
CA SER A 218 7.62 9.81 -29.58
C SER A 218 8.16 10.57 -28.35
N LEU A 219 7.46 10.48 -27.22
CA LEU A 219 7.91 11.00 -25.93
C LEU A 219 9.23 10.37 -25.45
N GLY A 220 9.49 9.09 -25.76
CA GLY A 220 10.75 8.42 -25.40
C GLY A 220 11.96 9.08 -26.05
N ALA A 221 11.83 9.50 -27.31
CA ALA A 221 12.89 10.21 -28.04
C ALA A 221 13.13 11.63 -27.46
N GLU A 222 12.06 12.35 -27.12
CA GLU A 222 12.17 13.67 -26.48
C GLU A 222 12.79 13.59 -25.08
N LEU A 223 12.46 12.54 -24.32
CA LEU A 223 13.04 12.29 -23.00
C LEU A 223 14.55 12.04 -23.08
N LEU A 224 15.02 11.24 -24.04
CA LEU A 224 16.46 10.97 -24.20
C LEU A 224 17.27 12.23 -24.54
N GLY A 225 16.67 13.20 -25.23
CA GLY A 225 17.34 14.45 -25.62
C GLY A 225 17.25 15.59 -24.60
N LYS A 226 16.18 15.66 -23.79
CA LYS A 226 15.89 16.82 -22.91
C LYS A 226 15.90 16.51 -21.42
N LEU A 227 15.97 15.24 -21.02
CA LEU A 227 15.91 14.84 -19.62
C LEU A 227 17.32 14.76 -19.03
N SER A 228 17.59 15.54 -17.98
CA SER A 228 18.85 15.46 -17.24
C SER A 228 18.92 14.19 -16.38
N ALA A 229 20.13 13.80 -15.93
CA ALA A 229 20.30 12.68 -14.99
C ALA A 229 19.48 12.85 -13.69
N ARG A 230 19.32 14.10 -13.22
CA ARG A 230 18.49 14.43 -12.04
C ARG A 230 16.99 14.34 -12.34
N SER A 231 16.57 14.84 -13.50
CA SER A 231 15.19 14.69 -13.95
C SER A 231 14.82 13.21 -14.13
N ALA A 232 15.75 12.37 -14.62
CA ALA A 232 15.56 10.92 -14.69
C ALA A 232 15.39 10.28 -13.30
N GLN A 233 16.18 10.71 -12.31
CA GLN A 233 16.03 10.27 -10.92
C GLN A 233 14.68 10.71 -10.32
N GLY A 234 14.24 11.95 -10.60
CA GLY A 234 12.93 12.45 -10.23
C GLY A 234 11.79 11.65 -10.84
N LEU A 235 11.88 11.37 -12.14
CA LEU A 235 10.91 10.54 -12.85
C LEU A 235 10.78 9.15 -12.20
N SER A 236 11.92 8.51 -11.90
CA SER A 236 11.97 7.22 -11.22
C SER A 236 11.26 7.26 -9.86
N ALA A 237 11.55 8.26 -9.03
CA ALA A 237 10.93 8.42 -7.71
C ALA A 237 9.41 8.70 -7.80
N GLY A 238 8.98 9.51 -8.77
CA GLY A 238 7.57 9.77 -9.03
C GLY A 238 6.80 8.54 -9.51
N VAL A 239 7.37 7.79 -10.46
CA VAL A 239 6.79 6.54 -10.97
C VAL A 239 6.69 5.49 -9.87
N PHE A 240 7.71 5.38 -9.01
CA PHE A 240 7.66 4.52 -7.83
C PHE A 240 6.50 4.90 -6.90
N THR A 241 6.36 6.19 -6.60
CA THR A 241 5.28 6.71 -5.76
C THR A 241 3.90 6.44 -6.37
N ALA A 242 3.77 6.65 -7.69
CA ALA A 242 2.54 6.36 -8.43
C ALA A 242 2.20 4.87 -8.36
N ARG A 243 3.17 3.99 -8.60
CA ARG A 243 2.96 2.54 -8.56
C ARG A 243 2.53 2.06 -7.19
N LEU A 244 3.19 2.55 -6.15
CA LEU A 244 2.83 2.28 -4.77
C LEU A 244 1.38 2.73 -4.50
N GLY A 245 1.02 3.94 -4.93
CA GLY A 245 -0.31 4.51 -4.83
C GLY A 245 -1.37 3.65 -5.51
N TYR A 246 -1.16 3.25 -6.76
CA TYR A 246 -2.12 2.43 -7.52
C TYR A 246 -2.30 1.04 -6.94
N LYS A 247 -1.24 0.42 -6.41
CA LYS A 247 -1.37 -0.86 -5.71
C LYS A 247 -2.05 -0.71 -4.36
N ALA A 248 -1.80 0.37 -3.63
CA ALA A 248 -2.51 0.65 -2.39
C ALA A 248 -4.00 0.93 -2.65
N MET A 249 -4.34 1.65 -3.72
CA MET A 249 -5.70 1.88 -4.20
C MET A 249 -6.40 0.56 -4.51
N ASP A 250 -5.78 -0.32 -5.31
CA ASP A 250 -6.32 -1.64 -5.62
C ASP A 250 -6.58 -2.47 -4.35
N LEU A 251 -5.69 -2.41 -3.35
CA LEU A 251 -5.88 -3.10 -2.07
C LEU A 251 -7.00 -2.48 -1.20
N CYS A 252 -7.20 -1.17 -1.27
CA CYS A 252 -8.25 -0.46 -0.54
C CYS A 252 -9.63 -0.62 -1.19
N ARG A 253 -9.69 -1.02 -2.46
CA ARG A 253 -10.96 -1.21 -3.17
C ARG A 253 -11.74 -2.40 -2.58
N PRO A 254 -13.06 -2.25 -2.28
CA PRO A 254 -13.88 -3.33 -1.73
C PRO A 254 -14.20 -4.41 -2.78
N ILE A 255 -14.18 -4.05 -4.06
CA ILE A 255 -14.46 -4.91 -5.21
C ILE A 255 -13.25 -4.83 -6.16
N PRO A 256 -12.75 -5.96 -6.69
CA PRO A 256 -11.63 -5.95 -7.64
C PRO A 256 -11.96 -5.10 -8.87
N ALA A 257 -11.01 -4.25 -9.28
CA ALA A 257 -11.17 -3.41 -10.46
C ALA A 257 -11.27 -4.24 -11.74
N LYS A 258 -12.15 -3.83 -12.66
CA LYS A 258 -12.26 -4.42 -14.00
C LYS A 258 -11.10 -3.99 -14.92
N ALA A 259 -10.54 -2.80 -14.71
CA ALA A 259 -9.46 -2.25 -15.54
C ALA A 259 -8.07 -2.52 -14.93
N PRO A 260 -7.05 -2.86 -15.75
CA PRO A 260 -5.71 -3.12 -15.25
C PRO A 260 -5.04 -1.85 -14.75
N ALA A 261 -4.50 -1.89 -13.53
CA ALA A 261 -3.75 -0.80 -12.91
C ALA A 261 -2.54 -0.31 -13.75
N ALA A 262 -2.07 -1.13 -14.70
CA ALA A 262 -0.98 -0.80 -15.62
C ALA A 262 -1.28 0.42 -16.50
N GLY A 263 -2.53 0.59 -16.97
CA GLY A 263 -2.91 1.71 -17.84
C GLY A 263 -2.84 3.08 -17.14
N TYR A 264 -3.23 3.15 -15.87
CA TYR A 264 -3.17 4.40 -15.10
C TYR A 264 -1.73 4.79 -14.75
N LEU A 265 -0.88 3.80 -14.54
CA LEU A 265 0.53 4.00 -14.23
C LEU A 265 1.29 4.61 -15.40
N SER A 266 1.07 4.12 -16.63
CA SER A 266 1.69 4.67 -17.84
C SER A 266 1.22 6.10 -18.12
N GLN A 267 -0.07 6.39 -17.94
CA GLN A 267 -0.61 7.76 -18.05
C GLN A 267 0.06 8.71 -17.05
N THR A 268 0.18 8.29 -15.79
CA THR A 268 0.83 9.10 -14.74
C THR A 268 2.32 9.30 -15.05
N ALA A 269 3.02 8.25 -15.50
CA ALA A 269 4.42 8.34 -15.88
C ALA A 269 4.66 9.35 -17.02
N ARG A 270 3.78 9.38 -18.04
CA ARG A 270 3.81 10.39 -19.11
C ARG A 270 3.59 11.81 -18.58
N GLN A 271 2.64 12.00 -17.67
CA GLN A 271 2.41 13.30 -17.03
C GLN A 271 3.65 13.79 -16.26
N LEU A 272 4.28 12.90 -15.49
CA LEU A 272 5.51 13.21 -14.74
C LEU A 272 6.68 13.57 -15.66
N ALA A 273 6.84 12.81 -16.75
CA ALA A 273 7.84 13.07 -17.78
C ALA A 273 7.71 14.49 -18.35
N ASN A 274 6.50 14.87 -18.76
CA ASN A 274 6.23 16.21 -19.31
C ASN A 274 6.48 17.32 -18.28
N LEU A 275 6.08 17.12 -17.02
CA LEU A 275 6.32 18.08 -15.94
C LEU A 275 7.83 18.32 -15.72
N LEU A 276 8.65 17.27 -15.75
CA LEU A 276 10.09 17.36 -15.53
C LEU A 276 10.85 17.96 -16.73
N ILE A 277 10.42 17.67 -17.96
CA ILE A 277 10.98 18.32 -19.18
C ILE A 277 10.72 19.83 -19.15
N ARG A 278 9.49 20.25 -18.80
CA ARG A 278 9.14 21.67 -18.71
C ARG A 278 10.02 22.39 -17.68
N GLN A 279 10.25 21.75 -16.54
CA GLN A 279 11.09 22.31 -15.48
C GLN A 279 12.58 22.39 -15.87
N SER A 280 13.12 21.39 -16.58
CA SER A 280 14.53 21.43 -17.03
C SER A 280 14.77 22.52 -18.07
N SER A 281 13.79 22.77 -18.94
CA SER A 281 13.83 23.88 -19.91
C SER A 281 13.88 25.24 -19.21
N ASP A 282 12.99 25.48 -18.24
CA ASP A 282 12.87 26.75 -17.50
C ASP A 282 14.18 27.10 -16.76
N LYS A 283 14.80 26.10 -16.11
CA LYS A 283 16.09 26.26 -15.43
C LYS A 283 17.24 26.59 -16.39
N SER A 284 17.18 26.08 -17.62
CA SER A 284 18.22 26.30 -18.64
C SER A 284 18.18 27.75 -19.18
N GLU A 285 16.98 28.32 -19.32
CA GLU A 285 16.79 29.72 -19.72
C GLU A 285 17.28 30.71 -18.66
N GLU A 286 17.05 30.45 -17.37
CA GLU A 286 17.56 31.30 -16.28
C GLU A 286 19.10 31.31 -16.21
N THR A 287 19.76 30.18 -16.48
CA THR A 287 21.23 30.13 -16.51
C THR A 287 21.86 30.82 -17.71
N ASN A 288 21.14 30.96 -18.83
CA ASN A 288 21.65 31.64 -20.04
C ASN A 288 21.42 33.17 -20.01
N LYS A 289 20.67 33.66 -19.01
CA LYS A 289 20.37 35.09 -18.80
C LYS A 289 21.29 35.77 -17.78
N LYS A 290 22.19 35.02 -17.13
CA LYS A 290 23.21 35.49 -16.19
C LYS A 290 24.59 35.38 -16.81
#